data_AF-A0AAN7UBJ6-F1
#
_entry.id   AF-A0AAN7UBJ6-F1
#
_cell.length_a   1.000
_cell.length_b   1.000
_cell.length_c   1.000
_cell.angle_alpha   90.00
_cell.angle_beta   90.00
_cell.angle_gamma   90.00
#
_symmetry.space_group_name_H-M   'P 1'
#
loop_
_entity.id
_entity.type
_entity.pdbx_description
1 polymer ?
#
loop_
_entity_poly.entity_id
_entity_poly.type
_entity_poly.pdbx_seq_one_letter_code
_entity_poly.pdbx_strand_id
1 'polypeptide(L)'
;MVSHDGINYISALPAGVGVPSILWRDCLLTVYGVPSLIGTIRCYLQSLRSSAPTSVHVLILMPASYRGIEACSQRPPFHMHIQGSKVDVSLRLHSETLWFIPPPNKPPSSKKELDAKLSPYYLEASSQELPPWCPGRGQGAFSSHGSPVLVPRAHILLEAFIRLASAFREGYGTYFLQMITYMAEYPFDDGFVNIDLLSKPCQTFWDRLEEGKLPVRQLMDELQRDLGDDIDR
;
A
#
# COMPACT_ATOMS: atom_id res chain seq x y z
N MET A 1 3.40 15.28 13.62
CA MET A 1 3.82 14.06 12.90
C MET A 1 3.27 12.87 13.68
N VAL A 2 2.58 11.92 13.04
CA VAL A 2 2.03 10.74 13.74
C VAL A 2 3.16 9.72 13.91
N SER A 3 3.29 9.13 15.11
CA SER A 3 4.33 8.14 15.39
C SER A 3 3.98 6.77 14.80
N HIS A 4 4.98 5.90 14.62
CA HIS A 4 4.77 4.49 14.26
C HIS A 4 3.80 3.78 15.20
N ASP A 5 3.89 4.03 16.50
CA ASP A 5 2.95 3.44 17.46
C ASP A 5 1.51 3.90 17.21
N GLY A 6 1.31 5.16 16.83
CA GLY A 6 0.00 5.69 16.47
C GLY A 6 -0.54 5.09 15.17
N ILE A 7 0.32 4.95 14.15
CA ILE A 7 -0.05 4.32 12.86
C ILE A 7 -0.39 2.85 13.10
N ASN A 8 0.48 2.12 13.82
CA ASN A 8 0.26 0.73 14.17
C ASN A 8 -1.03 0.55 14.96
N TYR A 9 -1.29 1.38 15.97
CA TYR A 9 -2.52 1.32 16.75
C TYR A 9 -3.76 1.48 15.87
N ILE A 10 -3.81 2.53 15.04
CA ILE A 10 -4.95 2.81 14.16
C ILE A 10 -5.12 1.70 13.10
N SER A 11 -4.03 1.31 12.45
CA SER A 11 -4.04 0.28 11.40
C SER A 11 -4.32 -1.12 11.95
N ALA A 12 -4.09 -1.37 13.23
CA ALA A 12 -4.41 -2.65 13.89
C ALA A 12 -5.87 -2.77 14.33
N LEU A 13 -6.65 -1.68 14.36
CA LEU A 13 -8.06 -1.72 14.78
C LEU A 13 -8.92 -2.73 14.01
N PRO A 14 -8.80 -2.88 12.66
CA PRO A 14 -9.53 -3.91 11.93
C PRO A 14 -9.16 -5.35 12.35
N ALA A 15 -7.90 -5.58 12.73
CA ALA A 15 -7.46 -6.90 13.16
C ALA A 15 -8.13 -7.33 14.47
N GLY A 16 -8.45 -6.37 15.36
CA GLY A 16 -9.21 -6.61 16.59
C GLY A 16 -10.62 -7.18 16.36
N VAL A 17 -11.14 -7.11 15.13
CA VAL A 17 -12.44 -7.67 14.73
C VAL A 17 -12.31 -8.78 13.69
N GLY A 18 -11.11 -9.33 13.52
CA GLY A 18 -10.85 -10.44 12.60
C GLY A 18 -10.74 -10.03 11.13
N VAL A 19 -10.54 -8.74 10.82
CA VAL A 19 -10.35 -8.24 9.47
C VAL A 19 -8.87 -7.86 9.27
N PRO A 20 -8.13 -8.49 8.33
CA PRO A 20 -6.76 -8.09 8.04
C PRO A 20 -6.73 -6.64 7.53
N SER A 21 -5.71 -5.90 7.95
CA SER A 21 -5.48 -4.51 7.53
C SER A 21 -4.19 -4.43 6.74
N ILE A 22 -4.26 -3.92 5.51
CA ILE A 22 -3.07 -3.70 4.66
C ILE A 22 -2.78 -2.22 4.63
N LEU A 23 -1.63 -1.80 5.14
CA LEU A 23 -1.18 -0.41 5.08
C LEU A 23 -0.84 -0.01 3.64
N TRP A 24 -1.19 1.22 3.25
CA TRP A 24 -0.95 1.73 1.90
C TRP A 24 -0.55 3.21 1.86
N ARG A 25 0.00 3.64 0.71
CA ARG A 25 0.48 5.00 0.38
C ARG A 25 1.60 5.50 1.30
N ASP A 26 1.54 6.76 1.72
CA ASP A 26 2.61 7.49 2.37
C ASP A 26 3.16 6.74 3.60
N CYS A 27 2.28 6.14 4.41
CA CYS A 27 2.71 5.33 5.56
C CYS A 27 3.46 4.07 5.11
N LEU A 28 3.02 3.41 4.03
CA LEU A 28 3.68 2.24 3.48
C LEU A 28 5.07 2.59 2.92
N LEU A 29 5.20 3.73 2.22
CA LEU A 29 6.48 4.23 1.73
C LEU A 29 7.46 4.47 2.89
N THR A 30 6.99 5.07 3.99
CA THR A 30 7.84 5.25 5.17
C THR A 30 8.29 3.93 5.79
N VAL A 31 7.46 2.89 5.75
CA VAL A 31 7.85 1.54 6.23
C VAL A 31 8.95 0.94 5.36
N TYR A 32 8.94 1.27 4.06
CA TYR A 32 9.98 0.91 3.10
C TYR A 32 11.19 1.87 3.09
N GLY A 33 11.34 2.72 4.11
CA GLY A 33 12.51 3.60 4.20
C GLY A 33 12.50 4.77 3.21
N VAL A 34 11.40 4.99 2.48
CA VAL A 34 11.24 6.16 1.61
C VAL A 34 10.88 7.39 2.48
N PRO A 35 11.61 8.51 2.39
CA PRO A 35 11.28 9.73 3.11
C PRO A 35 10.02 10.36 2.52
N SER A 36 8.90 10.25 3.23
CA SER A 36 7.59 10.74 2.79
C SER A 36 6.89 11.50 3.90
N LEU A 37 6.17 12.57 3.54
CA LEU A 37 5.28 13.27 4.46
C LEU A 37 4.00 12.46 4.61
N ILE A 38 3.72 12.02 5.84
CA ILE A 38 2.48 11.29 6.14
C ILE A 38 1.33 12.30 6.18
N GLY A 39 0.58 12.37 5.08
CA GLY A 39 -0.68 13.11 5.00
C GLY A 39 -1.88 12.26 5.38
N THR A 40 -1.84 10.96 5.06
CA THR A 40 -2.96 10.05 5.24
C THR A 40 -2.49 8.67 5.72
N ILE A 41 -3.23 8.07 6.66
CA ILE A 41 -3.14 6.64 6.99
C ILE A 41 -4.21 5.92 6.17
N ARG A 42 -3.80 5.13 5.17
CA ARG A 42 -4.74 4.36 4.33
C ARG A 42 -4.58 2.88 4.60
N CYS A 43 -5.71 2.21 4.86
CA CYS A 43 -5.75 0.75 4.99
C CYS A 43 -6.73 0.12 3.99
N TYR A 44 -6.36 -1.02 3.42
CA TYR A 44 -7.26 -1.84 2.60
C TYR A 44 -7.79 -3.03 3.37
N LEU A 45 -9.09 -3.31 3.18
CA LEU A 45 -9.82 -4.39 3.83
C LEU A 45 -10.41 -5.35 2.79
N GLN A 46 -10.37 -6.66 3.08
CA GLN A 46 -10.93 -7.70 2.18
C GLN A 46 -12.45 -7.58 2.01
N SER A 47 -13.17 -7.25 3.08
CA SER A 47 -14.63 -7.11 3.05
C SER A 47 -15.10 -6.26 4.22
N LEU A 48 -15.99 -5.32 3.94
CA LEU A 48 -16.77 -4.57 4.93
C LEU A 48 -17.96 -5.44 5.35
N ARG A 49 -17.73 -6.56 6.05
CA ARG A 49 -18.85 -7.38 6.51
C ARG A 49 -19.68 -6.58 7.52
N SER A 50 -21.00 -6.56 7.30
CA SER A 50 -22.05 -5.89 8.10
C SER A 50 -22.14 -6.33 9.56
N SER A 51 -21.22 -7.18 10.03
CA SER A 51 -21.15 -7.73 11.39
C SER A 51 -19.98 -7.19 12.19
N ALA A 52 -19.31 -6.14 11.72
CA ALA A 52 -18.27 -5.48 12.51
C ALA A 52 -18.90 -4.91 13.79
N PRO A 53 -18.36 -5.20 14.99
CA PRO A 53 -18.94 -4.75 16.25
C PRO A 53 -19.05 -3.22 16.27
N THR A 54 -19.94 -2.71 17.12
CA THR A 54 -20.29 -1.28 17.23
C THR A 54 -19.06 -0.36 17.37
N SER A 55 -17.93 -0.87 17.87
CA SER A 55 -16.64 -0.16 17.92
C SER A 55 -16.06 0.19 16.55
N VAL A 56 -16.24 -0.66 15.54
CA VAL A 56 -15.90 -0.35 14.14
C VAL A 56 -16.93 0.62 13.59
N HIS A 57 -18.21 0.49 13.98
CA HIS A 57 -19.26 1.47 13.62
C HIS A 57 -18.93 2.88 14.13
N VAL A 58 -18.33 3.02 15.32
CA VAL A 58 -17.86 4.32 15.85
C VAL A 58 -16.68 4.88 15.06
N LEU A 59 -15.82 4.02 14.47
CA LEU A 59 -14.79 4.45 13.50
C LEU A 59 -15.33 4.73 12.09
N ILE A 60 -16.44 4.07 11.72
CA ILE A 60 -17.13 4.08 10.41
C ILE A 60 -18.05 5.31 10.27
N LEU A 61 -18.52 5.92 11.37
CA LEU A 61 -19.64 6.87 11.35
C LEU A 61 -19.28 8.33 11.66
N MET A 62 -18.17 8.86 11.17
CA MET A 62 -17.95 10.31 11.20
C MET A 62 -17.80 10.88 9.78
N PRO A 63 -18.90 11.32 9.13
CA PRO A 63 -18.81 12.01 7.86
C PRO A 63 -18.11 13.36 8.07
N ALA A 64 -16.84 13.44 7.70
CA ALA A 64 -16.15 14.72 7.70
C ALA A 64 -16.51 15.52 6.44
N SER A 65 -17.02 16.72 6.65
CA SER A 65 -17.17 17.74 5.61
C SER A 65 -15.83 18.48 5.43
N TYR A 66 -15.06 18.17 4.39
CA TYR A 66 -13.92 19.02 4.01
C TYR A 66 -13.65 19.09 2.51
N ARG A 67 -13.27 20.30 2.07
CA ARG A 67 -12.89 20.67 0.69
C ARG A 67 -11.37 20.60 0.56
N GLY A 68 -10.86 19.71 -0.29
CA GLY A 68 -9.45 19.68 -0.66
C GLY A 68 -9.19 18.63 -1.73
N ILE A 69 -8.68 19.08 -2.88
CA ILE A 69 -8.26 18.37 -4.10
C ILE A 69 -8.28 16.81 -4.00
N GLU A 70 -9.47 16.22 -4.14
CA GLU A 70 -9.69 14.79 -4.32
C GLU A 70 -9.94 14.52 -5.81
N ALA A 71 -8.89 14.26 -6.59
CA ALA A 71 -9.04 13.91 -8.01
C ALA A 71 -9.29 12.40 -8.25
N CYS A 72 -9.50 11.58 -7.19
CA CYS A 72 -9.79 10.16 -7.28
C CYS A 72 -11.28 10.08 -7.02
N SER A 73 -12.05 10.06 -8.10
CA SER A 73 -13.50 10.34 -8.15
C SER A 73 -14.40 9.37 -7.35
N GLN A 74 -13.88 8.61 -6.40
CA GLN A 74 -14.68 7.89 -5.44
C GLN A 74 -14.14 8.15 -4.03
N ARG A 75 -14.96 8.85 -3.24
CA ARG A 75 -14.76 8.97 -1.79
C ARG A 75 -14.51 7.58 -1.22
N PRO A 76 -13.50 7.39 -0.36
CA PRO A 76 -13.37 6.12 0.32
C PRO A 76 -14.69 5.86 1.07
N PRO A 77 -15.16 4.61 1.14
CA PRO A 77 -16.35 4.27 1.92
C PRO A 77 -16.27 4.79 3.36
N PHE A 78 -15.06 4.89 3.92
CA PHE A 78 -14.81 5.47 5.23
C PHE A 78 -13.60 6.39 5.27
N HIS A 79 -13.77 7.52 5.94
CA HIS A 79 -12.76 8.57 6.12
C HIS A 79 -12.95 9.26 7.47
N MET A 80 -11.88 9.46 8.23
CA MET A 80 -11.89 10.14 9.52
C MET A 80 -10.69 11.08 9.63
N HIS A 81 -10.88 12.27 10.20
CA HIS A 81 -9.75 13.13 10.57
C HIS A 81 -9.39 12.91 12.04
N ILE A 82 -8.10 12.83 12.33
CA ILE A 82 -7.62 12.81 13.71
C ILE A 82 -7.71 14.25 14.25
N GLN A 83 -8.50 14.47 15.29
CA GLN A 83 -8.70 15.79 15.87
C GLN A 83 -7.36 16.42 16.30
N GLY A 84 -7.12 17.67 15.88
CA GLY A 84 -5.86 18.38 16.16
C GLY A 84 -4.67 17.95 15.29
N SER A 85 -4.88 17.07 14.30
CA SER A 85 -3.88 16.65 13.32
C SER A 85 -4.30 16.99 11.90
N LYS A 86 -3.32 17.18 11.01
CA LYS A 86 -3.56 17.26 9.56
C LYS A 86 -3.67 15.88 8.90
N VAL A 87 -3.51 14.81 9.68
CA VAL A 87 -3.57 13.44 9.20
C VAL A 87 -5.00 12.93 9.19
N ASP A 88 -5.41 12.40 8.05
CA ASP A 88 -6.65 11.65 7.89
C ASP A 88 -6.42 10.13 7.85
N VAL A 89 -7.46 9.38 8.17
CA VAL A 89 -7.50 7.92 8.13
C VAL A 89 -8.56 7.52 7.12
N SER A 90 -8.19 6.73 6.11
CA SER A 90 -9.12 6.25 5.08
C SER A 90 -9.10 4.72 4.97
N LEU A 91 -10.29 4.12 4.87
CA LEU A 91 -10.45 2.69 4.61
C LEU A 91 -11.04 2.48 3.23
N ARG A 92 -10.46 1.56 2.46
CA ARG A 92 -10.92 1.21 1.11
C ARG A 92 -11.04 -0.31 0.95
N LEU A 93 -11.86 -0.73 0.00
CA LEU A 93 -11.94 -2.14 -0.35
C LEU A 93 -10.66 -2.54 -1.09
N HIS A 94 -10.10 -3.67 -0.68
CA HIS A 94 -8.92 -4.26 -1.31
C HIS A 94 -9.16 -4.49 -2.83
N SER A 95 -10.36 -4.93 -3.21
CA SER A 95 -10.75 -5.18 -4.61
C SER A 95 -10.79 -3.93 -5.50
N GLU A 96 -10.81 -2.72 -4.93
CA GLU A 96 -10.83 -1.47 -5.70
C GLU A 96 -9.43 -0.99 -6.11
N THR A 97 -8.37 -1.45 -5.44
CA THR A 97 -7.01 -0.96 -5.71
C THR A 97 -5.99 -2.07 -5.90
N LEU A 98 -6.18 -3.23 -5.28
CA LEU A 98 -5.22 -4.34 -5.30
C LEU A 98 -5.85 -5.60 -5.91
N TRP A 99 -6.73 -5.45 -6.91
CA TRP A 99 -7.53 -6.54 -7.50
C TRP A 99 -6.69 -7.69 -8.08
N PHE A 100 -5.45 -7.41 -8.49
CA PHE A 100 -4.49 -8.37 -9.03
C PHE A 100 -3.69 -9.12 -7.95
N ILE A 101 -3.79 -8.70 -6.68
CA ILE A 101 -3.16 -9.38 -5.55
C ILE A 101 -4.26 -10.13 -4.81
N PRO A 102 -4.12 -11.43 -4.48
CA PRO A 102 -5.09 -12.08 -3.62
C PRO A 102 -5.23 -11.34 -2.27
N PRO A 103 -6.45 -11.14 -1.73
CA PRO A 103 -6.60 -10.58 -0.39
C PRO A 103 -5.99 -11.54 0.64
N PRO A 104 -5.39 -11.02 1.73
CA PRO A 104 -4.89 -11.86 2.80
C PRO A 104 -6.05 -12.66 3.41
N ASN A 105 -5.82 -13.96 3.64
CA ASN A 105 -6.73 -14.76 4.45
C ASN A 105 -6.72 -14.25 5.90
N LYS A 106 -7.70 -14.68 6.72
CA LYS A 106 -7.92 -14.27 8.13
C LYS A 106 -6.65 -13.82 8.86
N PRO A 107 -6.71 -12.76 9.70
CA PRO A 107 -5.53 -12.30 10.41
C PRO A 107 -4.95 -13.47 11.20
N PRO A 108 -3.62 -13.66 11.18
CA PRO A 108 -2.99 -14.84 11.76
C PRO A 108 -3.40 -14.96 13.23
N SER A 109 -4.06 -16.07 13.56
CA SER A 109 -4.63 -16.30 14.90
C SER A 109 -3.55 -16.60 15.93
N SER A 110 -2.33 -16.92 15.47
CA SER A 110 -1.17 -17.18 16.30
C SER A 110 0.14 -17.00 15.52
N LYS A 111 1.22 -16.74 16.26
CA LYS A 111 2.60 -16.65 15.75
C LYS A 111 3.08 -17.94 15.03
N LYS A 112 2.44 -19.10 15.29
CA LYS A 112 2.76 -20.39 14.64
C LYS A 112 2.08 -20.60 13.28
N GLU A 113 0.94 -19.98 13.02
CA GLU A 113 0.34 -19.95 11.66
C GLU A 113 1.10 -18.99 10.74
N LEU A 114 1.77 -17.99 11.35
CA LEU A 114 2.56 -16.96 10.70
C LEU A 114 3.84 -17.51 10.04
N ASP A 115 4.61 -18.33 10.77
CA ASP A 115 5.87 -18.92 10.28
C ASP A 115 5.66 -19.96 9.16
N ALA A 116 4.44 -20.51 9.04
CA ALA A 116 4.12 -21.58 8.09
C ALA A 116 3.39 -21.11 6.83
N LYS A 117 2.84 -19.88 6.80
CA LYS A 117 1.93 -19.42 5.73
C LYS A 117 1.86 -17.90 5.54
N LEU A 118 2.96 -17.16 5.69
CA LEU A 118 2.99 -15.81 5.14
C LEU A 118 2.84 -15.89 3.61
N SER A 119 1.75 -15.31 3.13
CA SER A 119 1.39 -15.23 1.72
C SER A 119 2.58 -14.69 0.90
N PRO A 120 2.87 -15.21 -0.30
CA PRO A 120 3.93 -14.68 -1.17
C PRO A 120 3.70 -13.21 -1.54
N TYR A 121 2.58 -12.61 -1.14
CA TYR A 121 2.21 -11.23 -1.42
C TYR A 121 2.49 -10.24 -0.28
N TYR A 122 2.45 -10.69 0.98
CA TYR A 122 2.43 -9.78 2.15
C TYR A 122 3.44 -10.16 3.23
N LEU A 123 3.79 -9.17 4.04
CA LEU A 123 4.62 -9.24 5.25
C LEU A 123 3.88 -8.54 6.39
N GLU A 124 4.24 -8.85 7.64
CA GLU A 124 3.91 -7.97 8.74
C GLU A 124 4.71 -6.67 8.64
N ALA A 125 4.10 -5.55 9.03
CA ALA A 125 4.78 -4.24 9.09
C ALA A 125 5.96 -4.24 10.08
N SER A 126 6.05 -5.21 10.98
CA SER A 126 7.16 -5.45 11.91
C SER A 126 8.19 -6.49 11.43
N SER A 127 8.09 -6.95 10.17
CA SER A 127 9.00 -7.97 9.62
C SER A 127 10.45 -7.48 9.57
N GLN A 128 11.40 -8.39 9.82
CA GLN A 128 12.84 -8.13 9.63
C GLN A 128 13.26 -8.08 8.16
N GLU A 129 12.39 -8.51 7.24
CA GLU A 129 12.59 -8.34 5.79
C GLU A 129 12.41 -6.87 5.35
N LEU A 130 11.87 -6.01 6.22
CA LEU A 130 11.70 -4.59 5.95
C LEU A 130 12.94 -3.80 6.40
N PRO A 131 13.20 -2.63 5.78
CA PRO A 131 14.35 -1.80 6.16
C PRO A 131 14.30 -1.40 7.65
N PRO A 132 15.43 -1.43 8.37
CA PRO A 132 15.50 -0.85 9.70
C PRO A 132 15.37 0.67 9.63
N TRP A 133 15.06 1.30 10.77
CA TRP A 133 15.11 2.76 10.86
C TRP A 133 16.51 3.28 10.56
N CYS A 134 16.60 4.31 9.71
CA CYS A 134 17.87 4.96 9.35
C CYS A 134 17.69 6.49 9.29
N PRO A 135 18.60 7.29 9.87
CA PRO A 135 18.55 8.75 9.75
C PRO A 135 18.54 9.20 8.28
N GLY A 136 17.65 10.15 7.94
CA GLY A 136 17.50 10.65 6.56
C GLY A 136 16.69 9.73 5.64
N ARG A 137 16.20 8.60 6.14
CA ARG A 137 15.27 7.70 5.45
C ARG A 137 13.86 7.79 6.07
N GLY A 138 12.94 7.05 5.47
CA GLY A 138 11.68 6.68 6.09
C GLY A 138 11.88 5.91 7.40
N GLN A 139 10.78 5.66 8.10
CA GLN A 139 10.80 5.15 9.45
C GLN A 139 11.16 3.65 9.56
N GLY A 140 11.08 2.89 8.46
CA GLY A 140 11.43 1.46 8.44
C GLY A 140 10.37 0.54 9.06
N ALA A 141 10.76 -0.67 9.43
CA ALA A 141 9.88 -1.63 10.09
C ALA A 141 9.29 -1.08 11.40
N PHE A 142 8.07 -1.52 11.75
CA PHE A 142 7.46 -1.21 13.04
C PHE A 142 8.24 -1.88 14.19
N SER A 143 8.43 -1.12 15.26
CA SER A 143 9.22 -1.53 16.45
C SER A 143 8.57 -2.64 17.26
N SER A 144 7.24 -2.81 17.18
CA SER A 144 6.49 -3.81 17.93
C SER A 144 6.49 -5.16 17.21
N HIS A 145 7.14 -6.17 17.78
CA HIS A 145 7.08 -7.54 17.25
C HIS A 145 5.64 -8.06 17.22
N GLY A 146 5.18 -8.48 16.03
CA GLY A 146 3.85 -9.07 15.84
C GLY A 146 2.75 -8.04 15.60
N SER A 147 3.04 -7.00 14.81
CA SER A 147 2.00 -6.09 14.34
C SER A 147 1.02 -6.86 13.45
N PRO A 148 -0.31 -6.79 13.72
CA PRO A 148 -1.29 -7.43 12.85
C PRO A 148 -1.50 -6.67 11.53
N VAL A 149 -0.74 -5.58 11.32
CA VAL A 149 -0.77 -4.76 10.12
C VAL A 149 0.10 -5.41 9.06
N LEU A 150 -0.48 -5.62 7.89
CA LEU A 150 0.20 -6.19 6.75
C LEU A 150 0.69 -5.10 5.81
N VAL A 151 1.80 -5.38 5.14
CA VAL A 151 2.32 -4.59 4.02
C VAL A 151 2.56 -5.53 2.84
N PRO A 152 2.34 -5.11 1.58
CA PRO A 152 2.80 -5.88 0.43
C PRO A 152 4.33 -6.03 0.49
N ARG A 153 4.87 -7.15 0.01
CA ARG A 153 6.32 -7.31 -0.21
C ARG A 153 6.85 -6.26 -1.19
N ALA A 154 8.15 -5.93 -1.14
CA ALA A 154 8.71 -4.83 -1.91
C ALA A 154 8.51 -4.96 -3.43
N HIS A 155 8.77 -6.15 -3.99
CA HIS A 155 8.53 -6.43 -5.40
C HIS A 155 7.04 -6.38 -5.77
N ILE A 156 6.15 -6.84 -4.88
CA ILE A 156 4.70 -6.74 -5.05
C ILE A 156 4.22 -5.30 -5.00
N LEU A 157 4.81 -4.48 -4.14
CA LEU A 157 4.53 -3.04 -4.06
C LEU A 157 4.97 -2.31 -5.33
N LEU A 158 6.16 -2.62 -5.84
CA LEU A 158 6.65 -2.09 -7.12
C LEU A 158 5.73 -2.49 -8.27
N GLU A 159 5.40 -3.78 -8.38
CA GLU A 159 4.45 -4.27 -9.39
C GLU A 159 3.09 -3.58 -9.27
N ALA A 160 2.61 -3.37 -8.05
CA ALA A 160 1.36 -2.67 -7.83
C ALA A 160 1.41 -1.22 -8.34
N PHE A 161 2.49 -0.49 -8.11
CA PHE A 161 2.63 0.85 -8.67
C PHE A 161 2.72 0.86 -10.20
N ILE A 162 3.40 -0.12 -10.81
CA ILE A 162 3.46 -0.28 -12.27
C ILE A 162 2.06 -0.49 -12.85
N ARG A 163 1.29 -1.43 -12.28
CA ARG A 163 -0.08 -1.72 -12.71
C ARG A 163 -1.02 -0.53 -12.49
N LEU A 164 -0.91 0.15 -11.36
CA LEU A 164 -1.73 1.32 -11.04
C LEU A 164 -1.40 2.52 -11.94
N ALA A 165 -0.13 2.69 -12.32
CA ALA A 165 0.26 3.71 -13.30
C ALA A 165 -0.42 3.47 -14.65
N SER A 166 -0.57 2.20 -15.05
CA SER A 166 -1.25 1.80 -16.28
C SER A 166 -2.77 1.96 -16.17
N ALA A 167 -3.38 1.41 -15.12
CA ALA A 167 -4.83 1.45 -14.92
C ALA A 167 -5.38 2.86 -14.75
N PHE A 168 -4.63 3.75 -14.08
CA PHE A 168 -5.07 5.13 -13.81
C PHE A 168 -4.29 6.17 -14.61
N ARG A 169 -3.81 5.81 -15.80
CA ARG A 169 -2.91 6.62 -16.63
C ARG A 169 -3.34 8.08 -16.80
N GLU A 170 -4.59 8.33 -17.18
CA GLU A 170 -5.10 9.67 -17.52
C GLU A 170 -5.31 10.59 -16.31
N GLY A 171 -5.41 10.04 -15.10
CA GLY A 171 -5.66 10.84 -13.88
C GLY A 171 -4.50 10.83 -12.88
N TYR A 172 -3.96 9.65 -12.60
CA TYR A 172 -2.99 9.39 -11.54
C TYR A 172 -1.73 8.66 -11.98
N GLY A 173 -1.58 8.39 -13.28
CA GLY A 173 -0.41 7.69 -13.81
C GLY A 173 0.90 8.33 -13.36
N THR A 174 0.98 9.67 -13.39
CA THR A 174 2.16 10.42 -12.95
C THR A 174 2.48 10.25 -11.47
N TYR A 175 1.45 10.18 -10.60
CA TYR A 175 1.64 9.90 -9.18
C TYR A 175 2.25 8.52 -8.98
N PHE A 176 1.71 7.48 -9.63
CA PHE A 176 2.24 6.12 -9.50
C PHE A 176 3.62 5.97 -10.13
N LEU A 177 3.89 6.65 -11.24
CA LEU A 177 5.24 6.73 -11.82
C LEU A 177 6.24 7.36 -10.82
N GLN A 178 5.84 8.41 -10.11
CA GLN A 178 6.67 8.97 -9.03
C GLN A 178 6.92 7.97 -7.91
N MET A 179 5.92 7.14 -7.55
CA MET A 179 6.12 6.08 -6.55
C MET A 179 7.09 5.00 -7.03
N ILE A 180 7.08 4.67 -8.32
CA ILE A 180 8.06 3.75 -8.94
C ILE A 180 9.47 4.33 -8.81
N THR A 181 9.66 5.62 -9.08
CA THR A 181 10.96 6.29 -8.89
C THR A 181 11.41 6.23 -7.42
N TYR A 182 10.53 6.46 -6.46
CA TYR A 182 10.90 6.31 -5.04
C TYR A 182 11.24 4.88 -4.64
N MET A 183 10.57 3.87 -5.21
CA MET A 183 10.96 2.47 -4.99
C MET A 183 12.34 2.17 -5.56
N ALA A 184 12.71 2.80 -6.68
CA ALA A 184 14.03 2.70 -7.30
C ALA A 184 15.14 3.35 -6.45
N GLU A 185 14.91 4.56 -5.95
CA GLU A 185 15.93 5.36 -5.24
C GLU A 185 16.23 4.89 -3.81
N TYR A 186 15.32 4.14 -3.18
CA TYR A 186 15.41 3.81 -1.77
C TYR A 186 15.39 2.28 -1.53
N PRO A 187 14.24 1.57 -1.53
CA PRO A 187 14.21 0.12 -1.34
C PRO A 187 15.09 -0.68 -2.29
N PHE A 188 15.17 -0.29 -3.56
CA PHE A 188 15.91 -1.03 -4.56
C PHE A 188 17.42 -0.89 -4.37
N ASP A 189 17.93 0.34 -4.24
CA ASP A 189 19.36 0.59 -3.95
C ASP A 189 19.82 -0.05 -2.64
N ASP A 190 18.93 -0.14 -1.64
CA ASP A 190 19.20 -0.79 -0.36
C ASP A 190 19.05 -2.34 -0.42
N GLY A 191 18.73 -2.92 -1.59
CA GLY A 191 18.71 -4.37 -1.84
C GLY A 191 17.41 -5.10 -1.42
N PHE A 192 16.33 -4.38 -1.14
CA PHE A 192 15.06 -4.95 -0.69
C PHE A 192 14.10 -5.34 -1.82
N VAL A 193 14.33 -4.84 -3.04
CA VAL A 193 13.49 -5.12 -4.21
C VAL A 193 14.20 -6.12 -5.12
N ASN A 194 13.54 -7.23 -5.41
CA ASN A 194 14.00 -8.21 -6.39
C ASN A 194 13.12 -8.14 -7.64
N ILE A 195 13.69 -7.66 -8.75
CA ILE A 195 13.00 -7.44 -10.03
C ILE A 195 12.66 -8.76 -10.72
N ASP A 196 13.46 -9.81 -10.51
CA ASP A 196 13.22 -11.14 -11.09
C ASP A 196 11.91 -11.77 -10.59
N LEU A 197 11.34 -11.24 -9.49
CA LEU A 197 10.07 -11.68 -8.92
C LEU A 197 8.84 -10.94 -9.49
N LEU A 198 9.03 -9.88 -10.29
CA LEU A 198 7.91 -9.19 -10.93
C LEU A 198 7.28 -10.07 -12.02
N SER A 199 6.02 -9.83 -12.38
CA SER A 199 5.44 -10.44 -13.58
C SER A 199 6.16 -10.00 -14.86
N LYS A 200 6.14 -10.83 -15.90
CA LYS A 200 6.90 -10.58 -17.13
C LYS A 200 6.59 -9.22 -17.80
N PRO A 201 5.33 -8.75 -17.88
CA PRO A 201 5.03 -7.41 -18.37
C PRO A 201 5.68 -6.31 -17.52
N CYS A 202 5.66 -6.46 -16.19
CA CYS A 202 6.24 -5.48 -15.27
C CYS A 202 7.77 -5.46 -15.31
N GLN A 203 8.42 -6.63 -15.42
CA GLN A 203 9.87 -6.73 -15.66
C GLN A 203 10.25 -6.01 -16.96
N THR A 204 9.55 -6.33 -18.05
CA THR A 204 9.84 -5.74 -19.37
C THR A 204 9.67 -4.22 -19.36
N PHE A 205 8.63 -3.71 -18.67
CA PHE A 205 8.46 -2.28 -18.47
C PHE A 205 9.59 -1.67 -17.66
N TRP A 206 10.00 -2.31 -16.55
CA TRP A 206 11.09 -1.85 -15.70
C TRP A 206 12.41 -1.75 -16.47
N ASP A 207 12.81 -2.82 -17.15
CA ASP A 207 14.07 -2.87 -17.92
C ASP A 207 14.12 -1.72 -18.95
N ARG A 208 13.01 -1.50 -19.67
CA ARG A 208 12.93 -0.42 -20.68
C ARG A 208 12.87 0.98 -20.07
N LEU A 209 12.29 1.11 -18.88
CA LEU A 209 12.29 2.36 -18.13
C LEU A 209 13.71 2.73 -17.70
N GLU A 210 14.49 1.77 -17.19
CA GLU A 210 15.90 1.96 -16.81
C GLU A 210 16.79 2.28 -18.02
N GLU A 211 16.53 1.66 -19.17
CA GLU A 211 17.24 1.98 -20.41
C GLU A 211 17.08 3.45 -20.83
N GLY A 212 15.95 4.09 -20.47
CA GLY A 212 15.70 5.51 -20.72
C GLY A 212 15.60 5.91 -22.20
N LYS A 213 15.47 4.95 -23.12
CA LYS A 213 15.47 5.20 -24.58
C LYS A 213 14.09 5.56 -25.14
N LEU A 214 13.03 5.05 -24.53
CA LEU A 214 11.66 5.23 -25.00
C LEU A 214 10.95 6.32 -24.18
N PRO A 215 10.08 7.13 -24.82
CA PRO A 215 9.21 8.03 -24.08
C PRO A 215 8.31 7.24 -23.13
N VAL A 216 8.12 7.75 -21.91
CA VAL A 216 7.22 7.15 -20.89
C VAL A 216 5.85 6.84 -21.47
N ARG A 217 5.31 7.72 -22.33
CA ARG A 217 4.02 7.48 -23.00
C ARG A 217 3.99 6.15 -23.76
N GLN A 218 5.03 5.87 -24.55
CA GLN A 218 5.14 4.64 -25.33
C GLN A 218 5.30 3.42 -24.42
N LEU A 219 6.11 3.52 -23.36
CA LEU A 219 6.25 2.45 -22.36
C LEU A 219 4.90 2.09 -21.74
N MET A 220 4.07 3.09 -21.43
CA MET A 220 2.73 2.87 -20.89
C MET A 220 1.77 2.23 -21.90
N ASP A 221 1.85 2.60 -23.19
CA ASP A 221 1.04 1.99 -24.25
C ASP A 221 1.37 0.50 -24.44
N GLU A 222 2.66 0.15 -24.35
CA GLU A 222 3.14 -1.22 -24.41
C GLU A 222 2.73 -2.02 -23.16
N LEU A 223 2.94 -1.45 -21.97
CA LEU A 223 2.55 -2.07 -20.71
C LEU A 223 1.04 -2.37 -20.65
N GLN A 224 0.20 -1.42 -21.08
CA GLN A 224 -1.26 -1.61 -21.10
C GLN A 224 -1.66 -2.77 -22.03
N ARG A 225 -0.99 -2.88 -23.18
CA ARG A 225 -1.21 -3.99 -24.13
C ARG A 225 -0.78 -5.34 -23.54
N ASP A 226 0.37 -5.37 -22.86
CA ASP A 226 0.96 -6.60 -22.34
C ASP A 226 0.28 -7.11 -21.05
N LEU A 227 -0.33 -6.21 -20.27
CA LEU A 227 -1.14 -6.58 -19.11
C LEU A 227 -2.52 -7.13 -19.49
N GLY A 228 -2.97 -6.89 -20.74
CA GLY A 228 -4.32 -7.25 -21.20
C GLY A 228 -5.42 -6.40 -20.56
N ASP A 229 -6.67 -6.56 -21.01
CA ASP A 229 -7.87 -5.80 -20.60
C ASP A 229 -8.29 -5.99 -19.12
N ASP A 230 -7.35 -6.23 -18.19
CA ASP A 230 -7.53 -6.16 -16.74
C ASP A 230 -7.91 -4.74 -16.24
N ILE A 231 -7.98 -3.75 -17.15
CA ILE A 231 -8.19 -2.32 -16.90
C ILE A 231 -9.61 -1.85 -17.26
N ASP A 232 -10.45 -2.65 -17.93
CA ASP A 232 -11.83 -2.28 -18.30
C ASP A 232 -12.84 -2.38 -17.12
N ARG A 233 -12.46 -1.89 -15.93
CA ARG A 233 -13.32 -1.89 -14.72
C ARG A 233 -13.53 -0.52 -14.09
#